data_AF-A0A139PHL6-F1
#
_entry.id   AF-A0A139PHL6-F1
#
_cell.length_a   1.000
_cell.length_b   1.000
_cell.length_c   1.000
_cell.angle_alpha   90.00
_cell.angle_beta   90.00
_cell.angle_gamma   90.00
#
_symmetry.space_group_name_H-M   'P 1'
#
loop_
_entity.id
_entity.type
_entity.pdbx_description
1 polymer ?
#
loop_
_entity_poly.entity_id
_entity_poly.type
_entity_poly.pdbx_seq_one_letter_code
_entity_poly.pdbx_strand_id
1 'polypeptide(L)'
;MEAFFNSNVNYIKRFTNPEHLEIASTIPAPELAMSSVITGAEIYLPLADLLNVEEELARLDKELAKWQKELDMVGKKLSNERFVANAKPEVVQKERDKQADYQAKYDATVARIDEMKKLVK
;
A
#
# COMPACT_ATOMS: atom_id res chain seq x y z
N MET A 1 -4.72 10.53 -36.82
CA MET A 1 -5.46 10.43 -35.54
C MET A 1 -4.90 11.36 -34.47
N GLU A 2 -3.58 11.54 -34.36
CA GLU A 2 -2.98 12.47 -33.38
C GLU A 2 -3.55 13.89 -33.39
N ALA A 3 -3.68 14.52 -34.57
CA ALA A 3 -4.27 15.86 -34.71
C ALA A 3 -5.71 15.93 -34.21
N PHE A 4 -6.51 14.87 -34.39
CA PHE A 4 -7.90 14.81 -33.93
C PHE A 4 -7.98 14.81 -32.40
N PHE A 5 -7.15 14.00 -31.72
CA PHE A 5 -7.11 13.97 -30.27
C PHE A 5 -6.59 15.29 -29.68
N ASN A 6 -5.58 15.90 -30.31
CA ASN A 6 -5.07 17.21 -29.90
C ASN A 6 -6.12 18.32 -30.07
N SER A 7 -6.87 18.34 -31.18
CA SER A 7 -7.99 19.30 -31.36
C SER A 7 -9.10 19.14 -30.33
N ASN A 8 -9.25 17.95 -29.74
CA ASN A 8 -10.27 17.64 -28.74
C ASN A 8 -9.73 17.48 -27.31
N VAL A 9 -8.47 17.88 -27.06
CA VAL A 9 -7.77 17.66 -25.78
C VAL A 9 -8.52 18.22 -24.58
N ASN A 10 -9.27 19.32 -24.77
CA ASN A 10 -10.06 19.96 -23.72
C ASN A 10 -11.15 19.03 -23.19
N TYR A 11 -11.80 18.24 -24.05
CA TYR A 11 -12.80 17.25 -23.62
C TYR A 11 -12.15 16.11 -22.85
N ILE A 12 -11.01 15.61 -23.35
CA ILE A 12 -10.26 14.53 -22.72
C ILE A 12 -9.86 14.95 -21.31
N LYS A 13 -9.20 16.11 -21.15
CA LYS A 13 -8.79 16.63 -19.83
C LYS A 13 -9.98 16.85 -18.89
N ARG A 14 -11.10 17.38 -19.39
CA ARG A 14 -12.29 17.66 -18.58
C ARG A 14 -12.95 16.38 -18.04
N PHE A 15 -13.03 15.32 -18.84
CA PHE A 15 -13.72 14.09 -18.45
C PHE A 15 -12.82 13.06 -17.76
N THR A 16 -11.51 13.12 -17.99
CA THR A 16 -10.56 12.16 -17.39
C THR A 16 -9.72 12.75 -16.25
N ASN A 17 -9.70 14.09 -16.11
CA ASN A 17 -8.94 14.83 -15.11
C ASN A 17 -7.51 14.27 -14.87
N PRO A 18 -6.70 14.12 -15.93
CA PRO A 18 -5.38 13.53 -15.80
C PRO A 18 -4.42 14.55 -15.19
N GLU A 19 -3.52 14.10 -14.32
CA GLU A 19 -2.41 14.92 -13.84
C GLU A 19 -1.44 15.26 -14.98
N HIS A 20 -1.12 14.25 -15.80
CA HIS A 20 -0.37 14.40 -17.04
C HIS A 20 -1.06 13.67 -18.20
N LEU A 21 -1.09 14.30 -19.39
CA LEU A 21 -1.67 13.73 -20.60
C LEU A 21 -0.70 13.95 -21.77
N GLU A 22 -0.19 12.85 -22.30
CA GLU A 22 0.61 12.81 -23.52
C GLU A 22 -0.19 12.16 -24.66
N ILE A 23 -0.16 12.79 -25.84
CA ILE A 23 -0.82 12.30 -27.05
C ILE A 23 0.21 12.34 -28.17
N ALA A 24 0.66 11.17 -28.61
CA ALA A 24 1.63 11.05 -29.70
C ALA A 24 1.30 9.84 -30.59
N SER A 25 1.76 9.88 -31.83
CA SER A 25 1.65 8.75 -32.78
C SER A 25 2.46 7.52 -32.34
N THR A 26 3.42 7.70 -31.43
CA THR A 26 4.23 6.62 -30.87
C THR A 26 4.53 6.95 -29.42
N ILE A 27 4.03 6.13 -28.50
CA ILE A 27 4.30 6.22 -27.06
C ILE A 27 4.83 4.85 -26.64
N PRO A 28 5.99 4.77 -25.95
CA PRO A 28 6.43 3.50 -25.37
C PRO A 28 5.44 3.07 -24.29
N ALA A 29 4.95 1.83 -24.38
CA ALA A 29 4.07 1.25 -23.37
C ALA A 29 4.81 1.21 -22.02
N PRO A 30 4.28 1.82 -20.94
CA PRO A 30 4.88 1.70 -19.62
C PRO A 30 4.83 0.24 -19.13
N GLU A 31 5.86 -0.21 -18.39
CA GLU A 31 5.92 -1.59 -17.86
C GLU A 31 4.73 -1.95 -16.97
N LEU A 32 4.23 -0.97 -16.21
CA LEU A 32 3.09 -1.11 -15.29
C LEU A 32 1.99 -0.13 -15.69
N ALA A 33 1.24 -0.46 -16.75
CA ALA A 33 0.09 0.31 -17.19
C ALA A 33 -1.13 -0.57 -17.46
N MET A 34 -2.32 -0.04 -17.19
CA MET A 34 -3.53 -0.56 -17.82
C MET A 34 -3.59 -0.01 -19.24
N SER A 35 -3.67 -0.90 -20.23
CA SER A 35 -3.82 -0.53 -21.63
C SER A 35 -5.24 -0.79 -22.12
N SER A 36 -5.75 0.09 -22.97
CA SER A 36 -7.01 -0.13 -23.70
C SER A 36 -6.83 0.26 -25.16
N VAL A 37 -7.19 -0.65 -26.07
CA VAL A 37 -7.13 -0.42 -27.50
C VAL A 37 -8.52 0.00 -27.99
N ILE A 38 -8.59 1.17 -28.63
CA ILE A 38 -9.79 1.66 -29.30
C ILE A 38 -9.51 1.83 -30.78
N THR A 39 -10.56 1.99 -31.60
CA THR A 39 -10.38 2.25 -33.03
C THR A 39 -9.63 3.57 -33.24
N GLY A 40 -8.36 3.47 -33.64
CA GLY A 40 -7.50 4.62 -33.98
C GLY A 40 -6.62 5.16 -32.85
N ALA A 41 -6.61 4.54 -31.67
CA ALA A 41 -5.65 4.86 -30.60
C ALA A 41 -5.47 3.70 -29.62
N GLU A 42 -4.32 3.70 -28.95
CA GLU A 42 -4.06 2.89 -27.78
C GLU A 42 -3.87 3.83 -26.59
N ILE A 43 -4.50 3.49 -25.47
CA ILE A 43 -4.51 4.31 -24.26
C ILE A 43 -3.72 3.55 -23.20
N TYR A 44 -2.72 4.21 -22.62
CA TYR A 44 -1.98 3.71 -21.47
C TYR A 44 -2.30 4.55 -20.24
N LEU A 45 -2.68 3.90 -19.15
CA LEU A 45 -2.80 4.50 -17.84
C LEU A 45 -1.69 3.93 -16.94
N PRO A 46 -0.60 4.67 -16.70
CA PRO A 46 0.45 4.27 -15.76
C PRO A 46 -0.16 3.99 -14.39
N LEU A 47 0.05 2.76 -13.89
CA LEU A 47 -0.40 2.35 -12.56
C LEU A 47 0.58 2.78 -11.47
N ALA A 48 1.84 3.01 -11.85
CA ALA A 48 2.89 3.49 -10.96
C ALA A 48 2.54 4.84 -10.33
N ASP A 49 1.86 5.72 -11.06
CA ASP A 49 1.43 7.04 -10.56
C ASP A 49 0.08 6.99 -9.83
N LEU A 50 -0.72 5.94 -10.01
CA LEU A 50 -2.05 5.82 -9.40
C LEU A 50 -1.99 5.31 -7.95
N LEU A 51 -0.93 4.56 -7.62
CA LEU A 51 -0.59 4.15 -6.27
C LEU A 51 0.49 5.11 -5.78
N ASN A 52 0.14 6.05 -4.90
CA ASN A 52 1.15 6.76 -4.13
C ASN A 52 1.82 5.76 -3.16
N VAL A 53 2.76 4.97 -3.69
CA VAL A 53 3.40 3.90 -2.93
C VAL A 53 4.16 4.49 -1.75
N GLU A 54 4.71 5.69 -1.89
CA GLU A 54 5.37 6.40 -0.78
C GLU A 54 4.39 6.72 0.35
N GLU A 55 3.19 7.22 0.04
CA GLU A 55 2.15 7.48 1.03
C GLU A 55 1.60 6.20 1.65
N GLU A 56 1.40 5.15 0.85
CA GLU A 56 0.95 3.85 1.35
C GLU A 56 2.01 3.18 2.22
N LEU A 57 3.29 3.25 1.85
CA LEU A 57 4.41 2.82 2.68
C LEU A 57 4.47 3.63 3.97
N ALA A 58 4.31 4.95 3.92
CA ALA A 58 4.29 5.80 5.11
C ALA A 58 3.10 5.48 6.04
N ARG A 59 1.94 5.11 5.48
CA ARG A 59 0.77 4.64 6.23
C ARG A 59 1.05 3.30 6.90
N LEU A 60 1.61 2.33 6.15
CA LEU A 60 1.96 1.02 6.65
C LEU A 60 3.08 1.07 7.71
N ASP A 61 4.08 1.93 7.56
CA ASP A 61 5.15 2.12 8.55
C ASP A 61 4.60 2.68 9.88
N LYS A 62 3.63 3.60 9.82
CA LYS A 62 2.93 4.10 11.02
C LYS A 62 2.13 2.99 11.69
N GLU A 63 1.45 2.17 10.90
CA GLU A 63 0.70 1.02 11.40
C GLU A 63 1.63 -0.02 12.04
N LEU A 64 2.77 -0.31 11.40
CA LEU A 64 3.81 -1.20 11.91
C LEU A 64 4.37 -0.70 13.25
N ALA A 65 4.68 0.59 13.34
CA ALA A 65 5.15 1.20 14.58
C ALA A 65 4.13 1.12 15.72
N LYS A 66 2.82 1.19 15.41
CA LYS A 66 1.75 0.97 16.38
C LYS A 66 1.76 -0.48 16.87
N TRP A 67 1.78 -1.46 15.97
CA TRP A 67 1.81 -2.87 16.34
C TRP A 67 3.06 -3.24 17.14
N GLN A 68 4.22 -2.70 16.77
CA GLN A 68 5.46 -2.87 17.54
C GLN A 68 5.32 -2.37 18.98
N LYS A 69 4.74 -1.17 19.20
CA LYS A 69 4.53 -0.63 20.54
C LYS A 69 3.59 -1.50 21.38
N GLU A 70 2.50 -2.00 20.78
CA GLU A 70 1.57 -2.90 21.46
C GLU A 70 2.27 -4.22 21.84
N LEU A 71 3.06 -4.79 20.92
CA LEU A 71 3.87 -5.99 21.17
C LEU A 71 4.89 -5.76 22.30
N ASP A 72 5.59 -4.63 22.32
CA ASP A 72 6.55 -4.30 23.36
C ASP A 72 5.88 -4.17 24.74
N MET A 73 4.68 -3.58 24.79
CA MET A 73 3.92 -3.45 26.04
C MET A 73 3.46 -4.80 26.58
N VAL A 74 2.90 -5.65 25.70
CA VAL A 74 2.44 -6.99 26.09
C VAL A 74 3.62 -7.89 26.44
N GLY A 75 4.69 -7.83 25.64
CA GLY A 75 5.94 -8.56 25.89
C GLY A 75 6.55 -8.21 27.24
N LYS A 76 6.62 -6.92 27.61
CA LYS A 76 7.09 -6.48 28.94
C LYS A 76 6.24 -7.01 30.10
N LYS A 77 4.93 -7.13 29.92
CA LYS A 77 4.05 -7.71 30.95
C LYS A 77 4.29 -9.21 31.10
N LEU A 78 4.42 -9.92 29.98
CA LEU A 78 4.63 -11.37 29.97
C LEU A 78 6.06 -11.77 30.37
N SER A 79 7.06 -10.90 30.17
CA SER A 79 8.43 -11.13 30.63
C SER A 79 8.61 -10.86 32.13
N ASN A 80 7.65 -10.20 32.77
CA ASN A 80 7.69 -9.95 34.21
C ASN A 80 7.26 -11.21 34.96
N GLU A 81 8.22 -11.95 35.49
CA GLU A 81 7.99 -13.19 36.25
C GLU A 81 7.02 -12.98 37.42
N ARG A 82 7.02 -11.81 38.07
CA ARG A 82 6.05 -11.51 39.14
C ARG A 82 4.62 -11.39 38.61
N PHE A 83 4.43 -10.88 37.40
CA PHE A 83 3.11 -10.84 36.76
C PHE A 83 2.66 -12.25 36.38
N VAL A 84 3.53 -13.04 35.75
CA VAL A 84 3.18 -14.42 35.34
C VAL A 84 2.91 -15.32 36.56
N ALA A 85 3.66 -15.14 37.65
CA ALA A 85 3.52 -15.96 38.86
C ALA A 85 2.32 -15.55 39.74
N ASN A 86 1.94 -14.26 39.78
CA ASN A 86 0.88 -13.77 40.67
C ASN A 86 -0.45 -13.48 39.95
N ALA A 87 -0.46 -13.31 38.63
CA ALA A 87 -1.70 -13.07 37.90
C ALA A 87 -2.48 -14.37 37.71
N LYS A 88 -3.81 -14.24 37.63
CA LYS A 88 -4.68 -15.38 37.33
C LYS A 88 -4.31 -15.99 35.97
N PRO A 89 -4.37 -17.33 35.82
CA PRO A 89 -4.06 -18.00 34.55
C PRO A 89 -4.83 -17.43 33.35
N GLU A 90 -6.11 -17.08 33.54
CA GLU A 90 -6.94 -16.46 32.50
C GLU A 90 -6.41 -15.10 32.02
N VAL A 91 -5.82 -14.30 32.92
CA VAL A 91 -5.26 -12.98 32.58
C VAL A 91 -3.95 -13.15 31.82
N VAL A 92 -3.09 -14.09 32.23
CA VAL A 92 -1.84 -14.41 31.53
C VAL A 92 -2.14 -14.96 30.13
N GLN A 93 -3.12 -15.87 30.01
CA GLN A 93 -3.53 -16.41 28.72
C GLN A 93 -4.08 -15.32 27.81
N LYS A 94 -4.95 -14.45 28.32
CA LYS A 94 -5.49 -13.31 27.55
C LYS A 94 -4.40 -12.37 27.03
N GLU A 95 -3.36 -12.10 27.81
CA GLU A 95 -2.23 -11.29 27.34
C GLU A 95 -1.37 -12.05 26.31
N ARG A 96 -1.20 -13.38 26.44
CA ARG A 96 -0.53 -14.21 25.41
C ARG A 96 -1.31 -14.24 24.09
N ASP A 97 -2.63 -14.37 24.16
CA ASP A 97 -3.50 -14.37 22.98
C ASP A 97 -3.44 -13.00 22.26
N LYS A 98 -3.44 -11.89 23.03
CA LYS A 98 -3.20 -10.56 22.47
C LYS A 98 -1.84 -10.43 21.82
N GLN A 99 -0.78 -10.98 22.43
CA GLN A 99 0.56 -10.96 21.85
C GLN A 99 0.55 -11.66 20.49
N ALA A 100 -0.08 -12.84 20.40
CA ALA A 100 -0.17 -13.59 19.15
C ALA A 100 -0.96 -12.83 18.07
N ASP A 101 -2.09 -12.22 18.42
CA ASP A 101 -2.89 -11.40 17.48
C ASP A 101 -2.11 -10.18 16.96
N TYR A 102 -1.44 -9.45 17.86
CA TYR A 102 -0.60 -8.32 17.45
C TYR A 102 0.61 -8.75 16.63
N GLN A 103 1.19 -9.92 16.92
CA GLN A 103 2.32 -10.45 16.16
C GLN A 103 1.87 -10.81 14.74
N ALA A 104 0.73 -11.49 14.60
CA ALA A 104 0.17 -11.81 13.28
C ALA A 104 -0.10 -10.54 12.44
N LYS A 105 -0.64 -9.48 13.06
CA LYS A 105 -0.86 -8.19 12.39
C LYS A 105 0.44 -7.50 12.01
N TYR A 106 1.44 -7.53 12.88
CA TYR A 106 2.76 -7.01 12.61
C TYR A 106 3.39 -7.72 11.40
N ASP A 107 3.42 -9.06 11.42
CA ASP A 107 4.03 -9.87 10.36
C ASP A 107 3.33 -9.66 9.01
N ALA A 108 1.98 -9.59 9.01
CA ALA A 108 1.22 -9.28 7.81
C ALA A 108 1.54 -7.87 7.26
N THR A 109 1.73 -6.89 8.15
CA THR A 109 2.11 -5.52 7.76
C THR A 109 3.51 -5.48 7.17
N VAL A 110 4.47 -6.20 7.76
CA VAL A 110 5.84 -6.33 7.21
C VAL A 110 5.82 -6.95 5.82
N ALA A 111 5.12 -8.07 5.65
CA ALA A 111 5.01 -8.74 4.35
C ALA A 111 4.43 -7.80 3.29
N ARG A 112 3.42 -7.01 3.66
CA ARG A 112 2.82 -6.02 2.76
C ARG A 112 3.78 -4.89 2.41
N ILE A 113 4.53 -4.36 3.37
CA ILE A 113 5.58 -3.35 3.12
C ILE A 113 6.62 -3.88 2.15
N ASP A 114 7.06 -5.12 2.31
CA ASP A 114 8.06 -5.74 1.43
C ASP A 114 7.53 -5.96 0.00
N GLU A 115 6.26 -6.33 -0.15
CA GLU A 115 5.60 -6.35 -1.46
C GLU A 115 5.56 -4.96 -2.10
N MET A 116 5.14 -3.94 -1.35
CA MET A 116 5.05 -2.57 -1.85
C MET A 116 6.44 -2.03 -2.25
N LYS A 117 7.50 -2.34 -1.49
CA LYS A 117 8.88 -1.97 -1.83
C LYS A 117 9.38 -2.62 -3.12
N LYS A 118 8.89 -3.80 -3.49
CA LYS A 118 9.23 -4.46 -4.76
C LYS A 118 8.58 -3.77 -5.95
N LEU A 119 7.45 -3.09 -5.76
CA LEU A 119 6.74 -2.36 -6.82
C LEU A 119 7.38 -1.00 -7.15
N VAL A 120 8.29 -0.51 -6.30
CA VAL A 120 9.01 0.78 -6.48
C VAL A 120 10.42 0.56 -7.05
N LYS A 121 10.82 -0.69 -7.30
CA LYS A 121 12.20 -1.07 -7.64
C LYS A 121 12.37 -1.42 -9.11
#